data_AF-A0A1Y4U0N9-F1
#
_entry.id   AF-A0A1Y4U0N9-F1
#
_cell.length_a   1.000
_cell.length_b   1.000
_cell.length_c   1.000
_cell.angle_alpha   90.00
_cell.angle_beta   90.00
_cell.angle_gamma   90.00
#
_symmetry.space_group_name_H-M   'P 1'
#
loop_
_entity.id
_entity.type
_entity.pdbx_description
1 polymer ?
#
loop_
_entity_poly.entity_id
_entity_poly.type
_entity_poly.pdbx_seq_one_letter_code
_entity_poly.pdbx_strand_id
1 'polypeptide(L)'
;MILERNETPEELAFALTFPQIREAHEIYKKHCFFQDFIEHCEERRQERTGRCNLPYQTLEQETDILCTAYELYEKHEDSNVSYNVMLESVIDAIEEQIANGKLLPHTEPTPRVVLVIEDGIVTASYTNTPSIQAEVIKLDKEYDSSEEREAAYAALDHDPELCKCECHISWPGYEDETESGEME
;
A
#
# COMPACT_ATOMS: atom_id res chain seq x y z
N MET A 1 -28.07 -25.84 -47.09
CA MET A 1 -27.70 -24.42 -47.29
C MET A 1 -26.47 -24.18 -46.45
N ILE A 2 -25.32 -24.07 -47.08
CA ILE A 2 -24.08 -23.69 -46.43
C ILE A 2 -24.12 -22.16 -46.34
N LEU A 3 -24.20 -21.63 -45.12
CA LEU A 3 -24.00 -20.20 -44.89
C LEU A 3 -22.50 -19.95 -45.02
N GLU A 4 -22.08 -19.48 -46.19
CA GLU A 4 -20.74 -18.92 -46.37
C GLU A 4 -20.65 -17.63 -45.53
N ARG A 5 -20.07 -17.75 -44.33
CA ARG A 5 -19.55 -16.59 -43.60
C ARG A 5 -18.24 -16.18 -44.25
N ASN A 6 -18.31 -15.29 -45.23
CA ASN A 6 -17.17 -14.47 -45.62
C ASN A 6 -16.98 -13.37 -44.59
N GLU A 7 -16.36 -13.70 -43.45
CA GLU A 7 -15.78 -12.71 -42.56
C GLU A 7 -14.28 -12.67 -42.87
N THR A 8 -13.87 -11.70 -43.69
CA THR A 8 -12.46 -11.39 -43.93
C THR A 8 -11.85 -10.85 -42.63
N PRO A 9 -10.66 -11.32 -42.18
CA PRO A 9 -10.01 -10.87 -40.94
C PRO A 9 -9.45 -9.43 -40.97
N GLU A 10 -9.91 -8.57 -41.87
CA GLU A 10 -9.23 -7.30 -42.20
C GLU A 10 -9.96 -6.01 -41.75
N GLU A 11 -11.10 -6.08 -41.07
CA GLU A 11 -11.80 -4.86 -40.63
C GLU A 11 -12.11 -4.81 -39.13
N LEU A 12 -11.14 -5.22 -38.30
CA LEU A 12 -11.00 -4.64 -36.96
C LEU A 12 -10.02 -3.46 -37.02
N ALA A 13 -10.32 -2.49 -37.89
CA ALA A 13 -9.63 -1.21 -37.89
C ALA A 13 -10.18 -0.39 -36.71
N PHE A 14 -9.52 -0.47 -35.56
CA PHE A 14 -9.73 0.47 -34.46
C PHE A 14 -9.16 1.84 -34.89
N ALA A 15 -9.93 2.60 -35.65
CA ALA A 15 -9.59 3.98 -35.98
C ALA A 15 -9.78 4.82 -34.71
N LEU A 16 -8.71 5.01 -33.93
CA LEU A 16 -8.70 5.98 -32.85
C LEU A 16 -8.90 7.38 -33.45
N THR A 17 -9.92 8.08 -32.96
CA THR A 17 -10.18 9.48 -33.33
C THR A 17 -9.06 10.37 -32.81
N PHE A 18 -8.85 11.54 -33.43
CA PHE A 18 -7.84 12.50 -32.99
C PHE A 18 -7.96 12.87 -31.48
N PRO A 19 -9.17 13.09 -30.92
CA PRO A 19 -9.32 13.27 -29.48
C PRO A 19 -8.80 12.10 -28.63
N GLN A 20 -9.06 10.85 -29.05
CA GLN A 20 -8.58 9.66 -28.35
C GLN A 20 -7.05 9.52 -28.42
N ILE A 21 -6.44 9.88 -29.56
CA ILE A 21 -4.98 9.89 -29.70
C ILE A 21 -4.36 10.95 -28.78
N ARG A 22 -4.95 12.15 -28.71
CA ARG A 22 -4.49 13.21 -27.82
C ARG A 22 -4.62 12.80 -26.35
N GLU A 23 -5.74 12.20 -25.97
CA GLU A 23 -5.94 11.70 -24.60
C GLU A 23 -4.91 10.61 -24.24
N ALA A 24 -4.68 9.65 -25.13
CA ALA A 24 -3.64 8.64 -24.95
C ALA A 24 -2.24 9.25 -24.84
N HIS A 25 -1.96 10.31 -25.61
CA HIS A 25 -0.70 11.05 -25.53
C HIS A 25 -0.51 11.72 -24.16
N GLU A 26 -1.53 12.38 -23.61
CA GLU A 26 -1.43 13.00 -22.29
C GLU A 26 -1.24 11.96 -21.18
N ILE A 27 -1.96 10.84 -21.26
CA ILE A 27 -1.76 9.71 -20.33
C ILE A 27 -0.32 9.20 -20.40
N TYR A 28 0.20 9.02 -21.62
CA TYR A 28 1.57 8.55 -21.82
C TYR A 28 2.61 9.57 -21.34
N LYS A 29 2.44 10.86 -21.63
CA LYS A 29 3.31 11.96 -21.16
C LYS A 29 3.39 11.94 -19.63
N LYS A 30 2.26 11.84 -18.95
CA LYS A 30 2.17 11.77 -17.48
C LYS A 30 2.85 10.52 -16.93
N HIS A 31 2.65 9.37 -17.56
CA HIS A 31 3.31 8.12 -17.17
C HIS A 31 4.84 8.20 -17.29
N CYS A 32 5.36 8.75 -18.40
CA CYS A 32 6.80 8.96 -18.56
C CYS A 32 7.37 9.86 -17.46
N PHE A 33 6.70 10.98 -17.18
CA PHE A 33 7.12 11.86 -16.09
C PHE A 33 7.15 11.15 -14.73
N PHE A 34 6.14 10.32 -14.42
CA PHE A 34 6.11 9.57 -13.15
C PHE A 34 7.30 8.62 -13.01
N GLN A 35 7.65 7.90 -14.07
CA GLN A 35 8.81 7.02 -14.06
C GLN A 35 10.11 7.79 -13.83
N ASP A 36 10.32 8.87 -14.58
CA ASP A 36 11.52 9.71 -14.43
C ASP A 36 11.61 10.33 -13.02
N PHE A 37 10.49 10.81 -12.49
CA PHE A 37 10.40 11.37 -11.14
C PHE A 37 10.78 10.35 -10.07
N ILE A 38 10.22 9.14 -10.13
CA ILE A 38 10.51 8.06 -9.17
C ILE A 38 11.99 7.66 -9.23
N GLU A 39 12.55 7.52 -10.44
CA GLU A 39 13.96 7.17 -10.64
C GLU A 39 14.88 8.24 -10.01
N HIS A 40 14.62 9.53 -10.29
CA HIS A 40 15.42 10.63 -9.71
C HIS A 40 15.26 10.72 -8.18
N CYS A 41 14.07 10.41 -7.65
CA CYS A 41 13.88 10.35 -6.20
C CYS A 41 14.76 9.25 -5.57
N GLU A 42 14.84 8.06 -6.18
CA GLU A 42 15.70 6.98 -5.71
C GLU A 42 17.20 7.32 -5.84
N GLU A 43 17.62 7.93 -6.95
CA GLU A 43 18.99 8.41 -7.10
C GLU A 43 19.37 9.40 -5.99
N ARG A 44 18.53 10.41 -5.75
CA ARG A 44 18.74 11.39 -4.66
C ARG A 44 18.78 10.74 -3.28
N ARG A 45 17.95 9.71 -3.04
CA ARG A 45 18.00 8.94 -1.79
C ARG A 45 19.36 8.26 -1.60
N GLN A 46 19.88 7.63 -2.66
CA GLN A 46 21.17 6.95 -2.64
C GLN A 46 22.33 7.93 -2.42
N GLU A 47 22.26 9.10 -3.06
CA GLU A 47 23.24 10.18 -2.91
C GLU A 47 23.08 10.97 -1.60
N ARG A 48 21.96 10.78 -0.89
CA ARG A 48 21.57 11.51 0.33
C ARG A 48 21.50 13.03 0.11
N THR A 49 20.88 13.43 -1.00
CA THR A 49 20.70 14.82 -1.40
C THR A 49 19.23 15.25 -1.20
N GLY A 50 19.01 16.41 -0.58
CA GLY A 50 17.67 16.89 -0.21
C GLY A 50 17.21 16.45 1.18
N ARG A 51 15.89 16.40 1.39
CA ARG A 51 15.26 16.02 2.68
C ARG A 51 15.01 14.52 2.79
N CYS A 52 14.94 13.82 1.67
CA CYS A 52 14.74 12.38 1.58
C CYS A 52 13.57 11.86 2.42
N ASN A 53 12.44 12.60 2.44
CA ASN A 53 11.26 12.31 3.27
C ASN A 53 10.08 11.75 2.47
N LEU A 54 10.33 11.30 1.24
CA LEU A 54 9.35 10.64 0.40
C LEU A 54 9.13 9.17 0.83
N PRO A 55 7.92 8.62 0.63
CA PRO A 55 7.63 7.21 0.89
C PRO A 55 8.18 6.32 -0.23
N TYR A 56 9.51 6.19 -0.34
CA TYR A 56 10.20 5.54 -1.46
C TYR A 56 9.70 4.13 -1.82
N GLN A 57 9.31 3.35 -0.81
CA GLN A 57 8.84 1.97 -1.00
C GLN A 57 7.46 1.92 -1.66
N THR A 58 6.63 2.93 -1.44
CA THR A 58 5.24 3.00 -1.92
C THR A 58 5.01 4.16 -2.89
N LEU A 59 6.08 4.85 -3.32
CA LEU A 59 5.99 6.10 -4.08
C LEU A 59 5.26 5.91 -5.41
N GLU A 60 5.38 4.74 -6.02
CA GLU A 60 4.66 4.38 -7.25
C GLU A 60 3.13 4.28 -7.04
N GLN A 61 2.68 4.01 -5.83
CA GLN A 61 1.26 3.96 -5.45
C GLN A 61 0.72 5.30 -4.94
N GLU A 62 1.58 6.27 -4.64
CA GLU A 62 1.22 7.59 -4.09
C GLU A 62 0.67 8.52 -5.17
N THR A 63 -0.54 8.23 -5.65
CA THR A 63 -1.16 8.99 -6.75
C THR A 63 -1.31 10.48 -6.45
N ASP A 64 -1.53 10.86 -5.19
CA ASP A 64 -1.64 12.27 -4.77
C ASP A 64 -0.29 13.00 -4.88
N ILE A 65 0.81 12.36 -4.44
CA ILE A 65 2.17 12.90 -4.54
C ILE A 65 2.56 13.02 -6.02
N LEU A 66 2.36 11.95 -6.79
CA LEU A 66 2.71 11.91 -8.21
C LEU A 66 1.90 12.95 -9.02
N CYS A 67 0.59 13.04 -8.81
CA CYS A 67 -0.23 14.05 -9.48
C CYS A 67 0.20 15.48 -9.12
N THR A 68 0.50 15.74 -7.84
CA THR A 68 0.98 17.06 -7.40
C THR A 68 2.33 17.40 -8.04
N ALA A 69 3.24 16.42 -8.14
CA ALA A 69 4.52 16.60 -8.82
C ALA A 69 4.33 16.94 -10.31
N TYR A 70 3.40 16.28 -10.98
CA TYR A 70 3.09 16.57 -12.38
C TYR A 70 2.46 17.96 -12.58
N GLU A 71 1.57 18.38 -11.68
CA GLU A 71 1.03 19.75 -11.74
C GLU A 71 2.09 20.82 -11.55
N LEU A 72 3.09 20.57 -10.69
CA LEU A 72 4.24 21.46 -10.53
C LEU A 72 5.08 21.48 -11.81
N TYR A 73 5.35 20.31 -12.40
CA TYR A 73 6.02 20.18 -13.68
C TYR A 73 5.34 21.00 -14.78
N GLU A 74 4.02 20.86 -14.97
CA GLU A 74 3.28 21.61 -16.00
C GLU A 74 3.32 23.12 -15.76
N LYS A 75 3.27 23.56 -14.50
CA LYS A 75 3.43 24.99 -14.15
C LYS A 75 4.84 25.50 -14.46
N HIS A 76 5.84 24.63 -14.47
CA HIS A 76 7.23 24.95 -14.80
C HIS A 76 7.59 24.74 -16.28
N GLU A 77 6.75 24.11 -17.10
CA GLU A 77 7.04 23.82 -18.52
C GLU A 77 7.27 25.09 -19.36
N ASP A 78 6.77 26.25 -18.92
CA ASP A 78 7.03 27.57 -19.50
C ASP A 78 8.39 28.19 -19.11
N SER A 79 9.16 27.53 -18.25
CA SER A 79 10.44 27.99 -17.75
C SER A 79 11.53 27.51 -18.70
N ASN A 80 12.41 28.40 -19.18
CA ASN A 80 13.50 28.08 -20.12
C ASN A 80 14.67 27.30 -19.45
N VAL A 81 14.33 26.38 -18.55
CA VAL A 81 15.21 25.60 -17.68
C VAL A 81 15.27 24.17 -18.24
N SER A 82 16.41 23.49 -18.06
CA SER A 82 16.54 22.10 -18.50
C SER A 82 15.62 21.18 -17.71
N TYR A 83 15.18 20.08 -18.36
CA TYR A 83 14.29 19.10 -17.76
C TYR A 83 14.80 18.59 -16.40
N ASN A 84 16.06 18.17 -16.31
CA ASN A 84 16.61 17.63 -15.06
C ASN A 84 16.62 18.66 -13.92
N VAL A 85 16.96 19.92 -14.20
CA VAL A 85 16.97 20.98 -13.18
C VAL A 85 15.56 21.29 -12.71
N MET A 86 14.59 21.25 -13.62
CA MET A 86 13.19 21.41 -13.27
C MET A 86 12.69 20.20 -12.45
N LEU A 87 13.08 18.98 -12.80
CA LEU A 87 12.72 17.77 -12.05
C LEU A 87 13.27 17.80 -10.62
N GLU A 88 14.54 18.19 -10.44
CA GLU A 88 15.13 18.43 -9.12
C GLU A 88 14.33 19.47 -8.31
N SER A 89 13.95 20.58 -8.94
CA SER A 89 13.13 21.62 -8.30
C SER A 89 11.74 21.12 -7.91
N VAL A 90 11.13 20.24 -8.71
CA VAL A 90 9.84 19.63 -8.39
C VAL A 90 9.99 18.70 -7.19
N ILE A 91 11.05 17.88 -7.14
CA ILE A 91 11.34 16.99 -6.00
C ILE A 91 11.50 17.83 -4.73
N ASP A 92 12.31 18.90 -4.76
CA ASP A 92 12.51 19.79 -3.60
C ASP A 92 11.18 20.39 -3.11
N ALA A 93 10.31 20.83 -4.02
CA ALA A 93 9.01 21.40 -3.69
C ALA A 93 8.04 20.37 -3.07
N ILE A 94 8.08 19.12 -3.53
CA ILE A 94 7.28 18.04 -2.95
C ILE A 94 7.81 17.69 -1.55
N GLU A 95 9.12 17.52 -1.40
CA GLU A 95 9.75 17.25 -0.11
C GLU A 95 9.44 18.34 0.92
N GLU A 96 9.44 19.61 0.49
CA GLU A 96 9.04 20.76 1.30
C GLU A 96 7.55 20.71 1.68
N GLN A 97 6.67 20.34 0.74
CA GLN A 97 5.24 20.20 1.03
C GLN A 97 4.95 19.07 2.03
N ILE A 98 5.67 17.95 1.95
CA ILE A 98 5.60 16.86 2.93
C ILE A 98 6.12 17.34 4.28
N ALA A 99 7.27 18.03 4.32
CA ALA A 99 7.84 18.56 5.56
C ALA A 99 6.92 19.57 6.26
N ASN A 100 6.17 20.35 5.48
CA ASN A 100 5.19 21.31 5.97
C ASN A 100 3.81 20.69 6.26
N GLY A 101 3.64 19.38 6.06
CA GLY A 101 2.38 18.65 6.28
C GLY A 101 1.27 19.01 5.29
N LYS A 102 1.59 19.65 4.16
CA LYS A 102 0.63 19.96 3.09
C LYS A 102 0.33 18.74 2.22
N LEU A 103 1.34 17.90 2.01
CA LEU A 103 1.20 16.58 1.43
C LEU A 103 1.43 15.55 2.52
N LEU A 104 0.50 14.61 2.64
CA LEU A 104 0.61 13.50 3.58
C LEU A 104 0.83 12.24 2.75
N PRO A 105 1.98 11.56 2.90
CA PRO A 105 2.16 10.22 2.36
C PRO A 105 1.04 9.32 2.85
N HIS A 106 0.48 8.49 1.97
CA HIS A 106 -0.36 7.41 2.42
C HIS A 106 0.50 6.49 3.29
N THR A 107 0.31 6.58 4.60
CA THR A 107 0.84 5.55 5.49
C THR A 107 0.05 4.30 5.17
N GLU A 108 0.71 3.25 4.65
CA GLU A 108 0.04 1.97 4.50
C GLU A 108 -0.66 1.64 5.81
N PRO A 109 -1.97 1.32 5.78
CA PRO A 109 -2.67 1.00 7.00
C PRO A 109 -1.98 -0.21 7.62
N THR A 110 -1.60 -0.10 8.91
CA THR A 110 -0.90 -1.18 9.60
C THR A 110 -1.64 -2.50 9.36
N PRO A 111 -0.92 -3.56 8.92
CA PRO A 111 -1.43 -4.92 8.84
C PRO A 111 -2.33 -5.25 10.03
N ARG A 112 -3.61 -5.50 9.77
CA ARG A 112 -4.61 -5.76 10.81
C ARG A 112 -5.44 -6.96 10.41
N VAL A 113 -5.42 -7.96 11.28
CA VAL A 113 -6.31 -9.12 11.23
C VAL A 113 -7.35 -8.99 12.33
N VAL A 114 -8.61 -9.20 11.99
CA VAL A 114 -9.73 -9.29 12.95
C VAL A 114 -10.32 -10.69 12.85
N LEU A 115 -10.36 -11.38 13.98
CA LEU A 115 -10.99 -12.69 14.11
C LEU A 115 -12.30 -12.54 14.89
N VAL A 116 -13.38 -13.12 14.36
CA VAL A 116 -14.66 -13.22 15.05
C VAL A 116 -14.74 -14.61 15.68
N ILE A 117 -14.93 -14.67 16.99
CA ILE A 117 -15.00 -15.92 17.74
C ILE A 117 -16.41 -16.05 18.34
N GLU A 118 -17.13 -17.09 17.96
CA GLU A 118 -18.43 -17.46 18.52
C GLU A 118 -18.33 -18.87 19.10
N ASP A 119 -18.80 -19.07 20.34
CA ASP A 119 -18.76 -20.36 21.05
C ASP A 119 -17.37 -21.05 21.06
N GLY A 120 -16.28 -20.27 21.10
CA GLY A 120 -14.91 -20.78 21.11
C GLY A 120 -14.44 -21.36 19.75
N ILE A 121 -15.06 -20.93 18.67
CA ILE A 121 -14.72 -21.26 17.28
C ILE A 121 -14.56 -19.95 16.50
N VAL A 122 -13.52 -19.85 15.68
CA VAL A 122 -13.36 -18.72 14.75
C VAL A 122 -14.38 -18.88 13.62
N THR A 123 -15.35 -17.95 13.53
CA THR A 123 -16.43 -18.00 12.53
C THR A 123 -16.17 -17.11 11.32
N ALA A 124 -15.33 -16.08 11.46
CA ALA A 124 -14.92 -15.22 10.36
C ALA A 124 -13.53 -14.60 10.63
N SER A 125 -12.84 -14.26 9.54
CA SER A 125 -11.60 -13.48 9.57
C SER A 125 -11.69 -12.34 8.56
N TYR A 126 -11.18 -11.17 8.95
CA TYR A 126 -11.10 -9.98 8.11
C TYR A 126 -9.67 -9.44 8.15
N THR A 127 -9.15 -9.01 7.01
CA THR A 127 -7.82 -8.40 6.90
C THR A 127 -7.88 -7.18 5.97
N ASN A 128 -7.10 -6.15 6.28
CA ASN A 128 -6.85 -5.02 5.39
C ASN A 128 -5.66 -5.28 4.42
N THR A 129 -4.98 -6.41 4.57
CA THR A 129 -3.82 -6.81 3.78
C THR A 129 -4.02 -8.24 3.25
N PRO A 130 -4.29 -8.42 1.94
CA PRO A 130 -4.62 -9.74 1.36
C PRO A 130 -3.50 -10.78 1.41
N SER A 131 -2.24 -10.35 1.58
CA SER A 131 -1.09 -11.24 1.68
C SER A 131 -0.91 -11.85 3.08
N ILE A 132 -1.64 -11.38 4.09
CA ILE A 132 -1.55 -11.94 5.45
C ILE A 132 -2.28 -13.28 5.50
N GLN A 133 -1.54 -14.32 5.87
CA GLN A 133 -2.11 -15.60 6.27
C GLN A 133 -2.37 -15.59 7.78
N ALA A 134 -3.60 -15.93 8.18
CA ALA A 134 -3.96 -16.11 9.59
C ALA A 134 -4.04 -17.61 9.90
N GLU A 135 -3.20 -18.08 10.82
CA GLU A 135 -3.26 -19.44 11.35
C GLU A 135 -3.79 -19.43 12.78
N VAL A 136 -4.70 -20.35 13.09
CA VAL A 136 -5.35 -20.45 14.40
C VAL A 136 -5.17 -21.86 14.95
N ILE A 137 -4.44 -21.96 16.05
CA ILE A 137 -4.22 -23.22 16.76
C ILE A 137 -5.17 -23.28 17.96
N LYS A 138 -6.13 -24.20 17.92
CA LYS A 138 -7.04 -24.46 19.05
C LYS A 138 -6.48 -25.57 19.92
N LEU A 139 -6.21 -25.25 21.18
CA LEU A 139 -5.86 -26.24 22.22
C LEU A 139 -7.14 -26.64 22.95
N ASP A 140 -7.53 -27.92 22.89
CA ASP A 140 -8.70 -28.44 23.59
C ASP A 140 -8.42 -28.58 25.11
N LYS A 141 -9.46 -28.59 25.94
CA LYS A 141 -9.36 -28.84 27.38
C LYS A 141 -8.83 -30.24 27.72
N GLU A 142 -8.98 -31.21 26.82
CA GLU A 142 -8.36 -32.54 26.99
C GLU A 142 -6.85 -32.54 26.65
N TYR A 143 -6.34 -31.48 26.03
CA TYR A 143 -4.92 -31.20 25.75
C TYR A 143 -4.25 -30.34 26.83
N ASP A 144 -4.86 -30.20 28.01
CA ASP A 144 -4.31 -29.44 29.15
C ASP A 144 -3.20 -30.21 29.89
N SER A 145 -2.60 -31.23 29.25
CA SER A 145 -1.30 -31.72 29.69
C SER A 145 -0.28 -30.60 29.47
N SER A 146 0.47 -30.24 30.52
CA SER A 146 1.43 -29.13 30.44
C SER A 146 2.44 -29.32 29.32
N GLU A 147 2.76 -30.58 28.99
CA GLU A 147 3.78 -30.98 28.02
C GLU A 147 3.38 -30.71 26.57
N GLU A 148 2.16 -31.03 26.15
CA GLU A 148 1.70 -30.79 24.77
C GLU A 148 1.49 -29.29 24.51
N ARG A 149 0.99 -28.57 25.51
CA ARG A 149 0.87 -27.10 25.46
C ARG A 149 2.25 -26.45 25.31
N GLU A 150 3.21 -26.85 26.14
CA GLU A 150 4.57 -26.29 26.10
C GLU A 150 5.28 -26.62 24.78
N ALA A 151 5.05 -27.82 24.23
CA ALA A 151 5.56 -28.18 22.91
C ALA A 151 4.97 -27.30 21.79
N ALA A 152 3.68 -26.96 21.84
CA ALA A 152 3.05 -26.07 20.86
C ALA A 152 3.65 -24.66 20.88
N TYR A 153 3.84 -24.07 22.07
CA TYR A 153 4.50 -22.76 22.20
C TYR A 153 5.97 -22.82 21.82
N ALA A 154 6.68 -23.89 22.18
CA ALA A 154 8.08 -24.06 21.79
C ALA A 154 8.23 -24.15 20.27
N ALA A 155 7.32 -24.83 19.57
CA ALA A 155 7.35 -24.88 18.10
C ALA A 155 7.21 -23.49 17.48
N LEU A 156 6.27 -22.67 17.99
CA LEU A 156 6.07 -21.29 17.51
C LEU A 156 7.26 -20.38 17.83
N ASP A 157 7.89 -20.55 18.99
CA ASP A 157 9.06 -19.74 19.39
C ASP A 157 10.33 -20.10 18.60
N HIS A 158 10.42 -21.32 18.04
CA HIS A 158 11.55 -21.76 17.20
C HIS A 158 11.35 -21.48 15.71
N ASP A 159 10.16 -21.04 15.29
CA ASP A 159 9.90 -20.67 13.91
C ASP A 159 10.57 -19.31 13.58
N PRO A 160 11.52 -19.26 12.62
CA PRO A 160 12.23 -18.04 12.29
C PRO A 160 11.37 -17.00 11.55
N GLU A 161 10.21 -17.40 11.01
CA GLU A 161 9.28 -16.51 10.30
C GLU A 161 8.25 -15.88 11.25
N LEU A 162 8.17 -16.36 12.51
CA LEU A 162 7.22 -15.88 13.50
C LEU A 162 7.90 -14.99 14.56
N CYS A 163 7.18 -13.98 15.01
CA CYS A 163 7.57 -13.19 16.17
C CYS A 163 6.36 -12.99 17.11
N LYS A 164 6.63 -12.93 18.41
CA LYS A 164 5.60 -12.58 19.40
C LYS A 164 5.17 -11.13 19.19
N CYS A 165 3.88 -10.93 19.08
CA CYS A 165 3.25 -9.62 18.95
C CYS A 165 2.18 -9.42 20.04
N GLU A 166 1.83 -8.16 20.28
CA GLU A 166 0.74 -7.80 21.19
C GLU A 166 -0.62 -8.14 20.57
N CYS A 167 -1.54 -8.68 21.36
CA CYS A 167 -2.88 -9.06 20.92
C CYS A 167 -3.91 -8.21 21.65
N HIS A 168 -4.75 -7.50 20.90
CA HIS A 168 -5.88 -6.74 21.44
C HIS A 168 -7.16 -7.56 21.34
N ILE A 169 -7.78 -7.82 22.50
CA ILE A 169 -9.03 -8.57 22.60
C ILE A 169 -10.15 -7.58 22.96
N SER A 170 -11.24 -7.62 22.21
CA SER A 170 -12.43 -6.78 22.47
C SER A 170 -13.68 -7.65 22.58
N TRP A 171 -14.54 -7.37 23.55
CA TRP A 171 -15.80 -8.11 23.80
C TRP A 171 -17.01 -7.18 23.61
N PRO A 172 -17.52 -7.03 22.37
CA PRO A 172 -18.64 -6.15 22.10
C PRO A 172 -19.89 -6.53 22.91
N GLY A 173 -20.44 -5.59 23.67
CA GLY A 173 -21.66 -5.79 24.47
C GLY A 173 -21.42 -6.26 25.92
N TYR A 174 -20.16 -6.45 26.32
CA TYR A 174 -19.75 -6.57 27.71
C TYR A 174 -19.02 -5.27 28.06
N GLU A 175 -19.64 -4.38 28.85
CA GLU A 175 -18.98 -3.13 29.28
C GLU A 175 -17.80 -3.46 30.20
N ASP A 176 -16.67 -2.77 30.01
CA ASP A 176 -15.43 -2.97 30.77
C ASP A 176 -15.65 -2.79 32.28
N GLU A 177 -15.64 -3.89 33.03
CA GLU A 177 -15.47 -3.86 34.50
C GLU A 177 -14.00 -3.98 34.89
N THR A 178 -13.18 -2.99 34.53
CA THR A 178 -11.83 -2.75 35.11
C THR A 178 -11.55 -1.25 34.96
N GLU A 179 -11.38 -0.39 35.98
CA GLU A 179 -10.82 -0.53 37.32
C GLU A 179 -11.51 0.43 38.31
N SER A 180 -12.12 -0.09 39.37
CA SER A 180 -12.26 0.62 40.65
C SER A 180 -11.77 -0.32 41.74
N GLY A 181 -10.48 -0.25 42.03
CA GLY A 181 -9.80 -1.13 42.96
C GLY A 181 -8.53 -0.53 43.55
N GLU A 182 -8.48 0.78 43.77
CA GLU A 182 -7.66 1.31 44.87
C GLU A 182 -8.49 1.19 46.15
N MET A 183 -8.14 0.21 46.99
CA MET A 183 -8.40 0.30 48.43
C MET A 183 -7.11 -0.09 49.15
N GLU A 184 -6.68 0.85 50.00
CA GLU A 184 -5.53 0.86 50.90
C GLU A 184 -5.31 -0.43 51.72
#